data_AF-A0A101QX60-F1
#
_entry.id   AF-A0A101QX60-F1
#
_cell.length_a   1.000
_cell.length_b   1.000
_cell.length_c   1.000
_cell.angle_alpha   90.00
_cell.angle_beta   90.00
_cell.angle_gamma   90.00
#
_symmetry.space_group_name_H-M   'P 1'
#
loop_
_entity.id
_entity.type
_entity.pdbx_description
1 polymer ?
#
loop_
_entity_poly.entity_id
_entity_poly.type
_entity_poly.pdbx_seq_one_letter_code
_entity_poly.pdbx_strand_id
1 'polypeptide(L)'
;MQKTIALHQDPHTINVGPYVLEFVPEQFGDEFVDAYAELNAVHQAKGVDLERLDDSDPDVLRQTLRSLRVFIARQMLPDSARSFLTVKVMKGAETLGSFQDVDEARALADQNPGSVLRDEVRLPTRAIVEILETTVEWYGGGNRPTGSSSGSAPRSRPGGSRGTGISRSRA
;
A
#
# COMPACT_ATOMS: atom_id res chain seq x y z
N MET A 1 8.57 -31.91 17.42
CA MET A 1 7.42 -31.00 17.62
C MET A 1 6.96 -30.58 16.23
N GLN A 2 5.73 -30.89 15.85
CA GLN A 2 5.18 -30.57 14.52
C GLN A 2 4.36 -29.28 14.62
N LYS A 3 4.54 -28.36 13.66
CA LYS A 3 3.78 -27.11 13.55
C LYS A 3 3.07 -27.10 12.21
N THR A 4 1.75 -26.91 12.25
CA THR A 4 0.92 -26.71 11.06
C THR A 4 0.79 -25.21 10.80
N ILE A 5 0.93 -24.80 9.55
CA ILE A 5 0.77 -23.41 9.08
C ILE A 5 -0.32 -23.44 8.01
N ALA A 6 -1.34 -22.59 8.15
CA ALA A 6 -2.38 -22.45 7.14
C ALA A 6 -1.88 -21.54 6.00
N LEU A 7 -2.25 -21.87 4.76
CA LEU A 7 -2.02 -21.04 3.58
C LEU A 7 -3.38 -20.68 3.00
N HIS A 8 -3.59 -19.41 2.70
CA HIS A 8 -4.83 -18.94 2.08
C HIS A 8 -4.75 -19.11 0.55
N GLN A 9 -5.41 -20.17 0.05
CA GLN A 9 -5.38 -20.54 -1.37
C GLN A 9 -6.49 -19.90 -2.21
N ASP A 10 -7.46 -19.23 -1.57
CA ASP A 10 -8.51 -18.50 -2.24
C ASP A 10 -8.09 -17.03 -2.46
N PRO A 11 -8.54 -16.38 -3.56
CA PRO A 11 -8.30 -14.96 -3.78
C PRO A 11 -8.78 -14.10 -2.61
N HIS A 12 -7.93 -13.18 -2.15
CA HIS A 12 -8.37 -12.19 -1.18
C HIS A 12 -9.26 -11.15 -1.86
N THR A 13 -10.25 -10.64 -1.14
CA THR A 13 -11.20 -9.66 -1.68
C THR A 13 -11.26 -8.43 -0.78
N ILE A 14 -11.14 -7.23 -1.37
CA ILE A 14 -11.41 -5.96 -0.71
C ILE A 14 -12.65 -5.32 -1.34
N ASN A 15 -13.65 -5.04 -0.53
CA ASN A 15 -14.84 -4.28 -0.92
C ASN A 15 -14.64 -2.81 -0.55
N VAL A 16 -14.58 -1.91 -1.55
CA VAL A 16 -14.38 -0.47 -1.33
C VAL A 16 -15.46 0.31 -2.05
N GLY A 17 -16.50 0.70 -1.30
CA GLY A 17 -17.66 1.37 -1.88
C GLY A 17 -18.35 0.47 -2.92
N PRO A 18 -18.47 0.89 -4.19
CA PRO A 18 -19.08 0.08 -5.24
C PRO A 18 -18.11 -0.92 -5.89
N TYR A 19 -16.83 -0.92 -5.50
CA TYR A 19 -15.80 -1.73 -6.15
C TYR A 19 -15.49 -2.99 -5.35
N VAL A 20 -15.38 -4.11 -6.06
CA VAL A 20 -14.84 -5.37 -5.55
C VAL A 20 -13.48 -5.55 -6.20
N LEU A 21 -12.44 -5.63 -5.37
CA LEU A 21 -11.05 -5.79 -5.80
C LEU A 21 -10.55 -7.14 -5.35
N GLU A 22 -10.18 -7.98 -6.31
CA GLU A 22 -9.70 -9.33 -6.07
C GLU A 22 -8.17 -9.40 -6.21
N PHE A 23 -7.56 -10.10 -5.27
CA PHE A 23 -6.13 -10.25 -5.13
C PHE A 23 -5.72 -11.70 -5.31
N VAL A 24 -4.50 -11.92 -5.78
CA VAL A 24 -3.96 -13.27 -5.93
C VAL A 24 -3.97 -13.99 -4.57
N PRO A 25 -4.15 -15.31 -4.51
CA PRO A 25 -3.95 -16.05 -3.27
C PRO A 25 -2.54 -15.82 -2.70
N GLU A 26 -2.29 -16.21 -1.44
CA GLU A 26 -0.94 -16.15 -0.84
C GLU A 26 0.06 -16.90 -1.72
N GLN A 27 0.87 -16.15 -2.49
CA GLN A 27 1.91 -16.67 -3.39
C GLN A 27 3.31 -16.26 -2.90
N PHE A 28 4.32 -16.78 -3.58
CA PHE A 28 5.73 -16.74 -3.18
C PHE A 28 6.18 -15.32 -2.80
N GLY A 29 6.78 -15.20 -1.62
CA GLY A 29 7.11 -13.90 -1.02
C GLY A 29 8.21 -13.12 -1.76
N ASP A 30 8.89 -13.72 -2.73
CA ASP A 30 9.89 -13.07 -3.59
C ASP A 30 9.25 -12.03 -4.52
N GLU A 31 8.14 -12.35 -5.18
CA GLU A 31 7.43 -11.41 -6.06
C GLU A 31 6.93 -10.16 -5.30
N PHE A 32 6.47 -10.35 -4.06
CA PHE A 32 6.07 -9.25 -3.18
C PHE A 32 7.27 -8.39 -2.75
N VAL A 33 8.38 -9.03 -2.36
CA VAL A 33 9.61 -8.32 -1.94
C VAL A 33 10.17 -7.49 -3.07
N ASP A 34 10.23 -8.02 -4.29
CA ASP A 34 10.72 -7.29 -5.46
C ASP A 34 9.82 -6.09 -5.78
N ALA A 35 8.50 -6.29 -5.79
CA ALA A 35 7.55 -5.20 -6.00
C ALA A 35 7.66 -4.11 -4.91
N TYR A 36 7.88 -4.50 -3.66
CA TYR A 36 8.03 -3.56 -2.54
C TYR A 36 9.36 -2.81 -2.60
N ALA A 37 10.44 -3.47 -3.03
CA ALA A 37 11.74 -2.83 -3.25
C ALA A 37 11.65 -1.77 -4.36
N GLU A 38 10.98 -2.07 -5.46
CA GLU A 38 10.73 -1.10 -6.54
C GLU A 38 9.91 0.11 -6.04
N LEU A 39 8.86 -0.12 -5.24
CA LEU A 39 8.06 0.96 -4.68
C LEU A 39 8.91 1.89 -3.79
N ASN A 40 9.74 1.32 -2.92
CA ASN A 40 10.63 2.09 -2.05
C ASN A 40 11.66 2.89 -2.83
N ALA A 41 12.23 2.32 -3.89
CA ALA A 41 13.18 3.03 -4.76
C ALA A 41 12.52 4.27 -5.41
N VAL A 42 11.28 4.14 -5.88
CA VAL A 42 10.52 5.27 -6.46
C VAL A 42 10.25 6.36 -5.41
N HIS A 43 9.90 6.00 -4.18
CA HIS A 43 9.64 6.98 -3.11
C HIS A 43 10.91 7.69 -2.63
N GLN A 44 12.01 6.96 -2.44
CA GLN A 44 13.30 7.53 -2.05
C GLN A 44 13.84 8.51 -3.11
N ALA A 45 13.72 8.16 -4.39
CA ALA A 45 14.14 9.05 -5.48
C ALA A 45 13.37 10.37 -5.54
N LYS A 46 12.14 10.41 -5.00
CA LYS A 46 11.24 11.57 -5.04
C LYS A 46 11.12 12.32 -3.71
N GLY A 47 11.76 11.83 -2.64
CA GLY A 47 11.74 12.47 -1.33
C GLY A 47 10.37 12.52 -0.67
N VAL A 48 9.47 11.59 -0.99
CA VAL A 48 8.07 11.61 -0.53
C VAL A 48 7.92 10.78 0.73
N ASP A 49 7.40 11.40 1.79
CA ASP A 49 6.97 10.72 3.00
C ASP A 49 5.48 10.36 2.90
N LEU A 50 5.17 9.06 2.88
CA LEU A 50 3.79 8.56 2.82
C LEU A 50 2.97 8.91 4.06
N GLU A 51 3.63 9.21 5.18
CA GLU A 51 2.98 9.62 6.42
C GLU A 51 2.70 11.15 6.45
N ARG A 52 3.29 11.92 5.52
CA ARG A 52 3.18 13.39 5.42
C ARG A 52 2.96 13.87 3.98
N LEU A 53 1.83 13.45 3.40
CA LEU A 53 1.43 13.82 2.04
C LEU A 53 0.87 15.25 1.93
N ASP A 54 0.73 15.98 3.03
CA ASP A 54 0.13 17.32 3.09
C ASP A 54 1.05 18.44 2.59
N ASP A 55 2.37 18.27 2.73
CA ASP A 55 3.38 19.29 2.36
C ASP A 55 3.95 19.10 0.93
N SER A 56 3.47 18.10 0.17
CA SER A 56 4.05 17.72 -1.12
C SER A 56 3.43 18.45 -2.32
N ASP A 57 4.23 18.65 -3.37
CA ASP A 57 3.76 19.20 -4.65
C ASP A 57 2.63 18.31 -5.25
N PRO A 58 1.54 18.89 -5.79
CA PRO A 58 0.41 18.13 -6.32
C PRO A 58 0.76 17.12 -7.42
N ASP A 59 1.74 17.41 -8.27
CA ASP A 59 2.18 16.48 -9.32
C ASP A 59 3.03 15.34 -8.74
N VAL A 60 3.85 15.64 -7.74
CA VAL A 60 4.57 14.61 -6.97
C VAL A 60 3.58 13.67 -6.28
N LEU A 61 2.55 14.22 -5.62
CA LEU A 61 1.49 13.42 -4.99
C LEU A 61 0.76 12.51 -5.98
N ARG A 62 0.39 13.03 -7.16
CA ARG A 62 -0.26 12.22 -8.20
C ARG A 62 0.63 11.07 -8.66
N GLN A 63 1.92 11.33 -8.86
CA GLN A 63 2.87 10.29 -9.26
C GLN A 63 3.08 9.25 -8.16
N THR A 64 3.15 9.66 -6.89
CA THR A 64 3.25 8.75 -5.75
C THR A 64 2.02 7.85 -5.66
N LEU A 65 0.81 8.44 -5.73
CA LEU A 65 -0.43 7.68 -5.73
C LEU A 65 -0.51 6.71 -6.91
N ARG A 66 -0.01 7.10 -8.09
CA ARG A 66 0.06 6.20 -9.24
C ARG A 66 1.01 5.03 -8.97
N SER A 67 2.17 5.29 -8.37
CA SER A 67 3.16 4.26 -8.04
C SER A 67 2.59 3.26 -7.02
N LEU A 68 1.90 3.76 -5.99
CA LEU A 68 1.15 2.93 -5.05
C LEU A 68 0.11 2.06 -5.76
N ARG A 69 -0.67 2.64 -6.68
CA ARG A 69 -1.66 1.88 -7.43
C ARG A 69 -1.03 0.77 -8.27
N VAL A 70 0.11 1.03 -8.93
CA VAL A 70 0.85 0.03 -9.70
C VAL A 70 1.34 -1.10 -8.81
N PHE A 71 1.90 -0.78 -7.64
CA PHE A 71 2.33 -1.80 -6.67
C PHE A 71 1.16 -2.69 -6.23
N ILE A 72 0.06 -2.08 -5.79
CA ILE A 72 -1.15 -2.79 -5.37
C ILE A 72 -1.68 -3.68 -6.51
N ALA A 73 -1.75 -3.14 -7.73
CA ALA A 73 -2.26 -3.86 -8.89
C ALA A 73 -1.44 -5.10 -9.27
N ARG A 74 -0.15 -5.16 -8.93
CA ARG A 74 0.65 -6.38 -9.13
C ARG A 74 0.22 -7.54 -8.24
N GLN A 75 -0.44 -7.23 -7.11
CA GLN A 75 -0.99 -8.23 -6.20
C GLN A 75 -2.46 -8.55 -6.53
N MET A 76 -3.04 -7.89 -7.54
CA MET A 76 -4.42 -8.09 -7.97
C MET A 76 -4.55 -9.20 -9.02
N LEU A 77 -5.73 -9.83 -9.10
CA LEU A 77 -6.09 -10.61 -10.27
C LEU A 77 -6.12 -9.72 -11.54
N PRO A 78 -5.85 -10.26 -12.74
CA PRO A 78 -5.68 -9.46 -13.95
C PRO A 78 -6.83 -8.49 -14.27
N ASP A 79 -8.07 -8.90 -14.04
CA ASP A 79 -9.25 -8.06 -14.32
C ASP A 79 -9.38 -6.91 -13.30
N SER A 80 -9.14 -7.21 -12.01
CA SER A 80 -9.09 -6.18 -10.95
C SER A 80 -7.96 -5.18 -11.19
N ALA A 81 -6.77 -5.67 -11.53
CA ALA A 81 -5.62 -4.83 -11.87
C ALA A 81 -5.92 -3.88 -13.06
N ARG A 82 -6.53 -4.42 -14.13
CA ARG A 82 -6.89 -3.65 -15.33
C ARG A 82 -7.86 -2.52 -14.98
N SER A 83 -8.96 -2.82 -14.28
CA SER A 83 -9.92 -1.79 -13.89
C SER A 83 -9.31 -0.77 -12.92
N PHE A 84 -8.48 -1.23 -11.99
CA PHE A 84 -7.85 -0.38 -10.98
C PHE A 84 -6.82 0.61 -11.56
N LEU A 85 -6.12 0.21 -12.63
CA LEU A 85 -5.12 1.04 -13.31
C LEU A 85 -5.66 1.84 -14.49
N THR A 86 -6.89 1.56 -14.95
CA THR A 86 -7.47 2.29 -16.08
C THR A 86 -7.63 3.77 -15.74
N VAL A 87 -7.11 4.63 -16.62
CA VAL A 87 -7.27 6.07 -16.57
C VAL A 87 -8.09 6.54 -17.77
N LYS A 88 -9.11 7.33 -17.51
CA LYS A 88 -10.00 7.91 -18.50
C LYS A 88 -9.66 9.38 -18.71
N VAL A 89 -9.61 9.80 -19.97
CA VAL A 89 -9.52 11.22 -20.35
C VAL A 89 -10.94 11.72 -20.54
N MET A 90 -11.34 12.69 -19.72
CA MET A 90 -12.71 13.16 -19.64
C MET A 90 -12.80 14.63 -20.02
N LYS A 91 -13.77 15.01 -20.85
CA LYS A 91 -14.11 16.41 -21.14
C LYS A 91 -15.56 16.66 -20.72
N GLY A 92 -15.73 17.30 -19.56
CA GLY A 92 -17.04 17.39 -18.91
C GLY A 92 -17.55 16.00 -18.50
N ALA A 93 -18.68 15.58 -19.07
CA ALA A 93 -19.28 14.26 -18.86
C ALA A 93 -18.85 13.21 -19.92
N GLU A 94 -18.18 13.64 -20.98
CA GLU A 94 -17.78 12.78 -22.10
C GLU A 94 -16.42 12.12 -21.82
N THR A 95 -16.32 10.82 -22.12
CA THR A 95 -15.06 10.07 -22.12
C THR A 95 -14.43 10.16 -23.50
N LEU A 96 -13.30 10.85 -23.61
CA LEU A 96 -12.52 10.94 -24.86
C LEU A 96 -11.69 9.67 -25.12
N GLY A 97 -11.30 8.96 -24.06
CA GLY A 97 -10.56 7.70 -24.16
C GLY A 97 -10.33 7.04 -22.80
N SER A 98 -9.95 5.77 -22.82
CA SER A 98 -9.57 4.98 -21.63
C SER A 98 -8.26 4.26 -21.92
N PHE A 99 -7.31 4.33 -20.99
CA PHE A 99 -5.92 3.92 -21.20
C PHE A 99 -5.39 3.14 -19.99
N GLN A 100 -4.48 2.21 -20.24
CA GLN A 100 -3.67 1.57 -19.18
C GLN A 100 -2.41 2.39 -18.87
N ASP A 101 -1.91 3.13 -19.86
CA ASP A 101 -0.76 4.02 -19.73
C ASP A 101 -1.22 5.46 -19.42
N VAL A 102 -0.64 6.04 -18.38
CA VAL A 102 -0.94 7.41 -17.95
C VAL A 102 -0.31 8.44 -18.88
N ASP A 103 0.83 8.11 -19.50
CA ASP A 103 1.53 9.03 -20.39
C ASP A 103 0.77 9.15 -21.72
N GLU A 104 0.20 8.04 -22.23
CA GLU A 104 -0.73 8.07 -23.37
C GLU A 104 -2.00 8.88 -23.04
N ALA A 105 -2.59 8.65 -21.86
CA ALA A 105 -3.76 9.41 -21.41
C ALA A 105 -3.44 10.91 -21.29
N ARG A 106 -2.25 11.26 -20.79
CA ARG A 106 -1.79 12.65 -20.66
C ARG A 106 -1.55 13.29 -22.02
N ALA A 107 -0.91 12.59 -22.94
CA ALA A 107 -0.70 13.07 -24.30
C ALA A 107 -2.03 13.38 -25.01
N LEU A 108 -3.06 12.55 -24.82
CA LEU A 108 -4.39 12.87 -25.34
C LEU A 108 -5.02 14.08 -24.64
N ALA A 109 -4.85 14.20 -23.33
CA ALA A 109 -5.41 15.31 -22.57
C ALA A 109 -4.79 16.67 -22.96
N ASP A 110 -3.47 16.70 -23.19
CA ASP A 110 -2.73 17.89 -23.61
C ASP A 110 -3.20 18.39 -25.00
N GLN A 111 -3.61 17.47 -25.87
CA GLN A 111 -4.20 17.79 -27.18
C GLN A 111 -5.66 18.28 -27.08
N ASN A 112 -6.31 18.10 -25.92
CA ASN A 112 -7.72 18.40 -25.72
C ASN A 112 -7.92 19.38 -24.54
N PRO A 113 -7.76 20.70 -24.75
CA PRO A 113 -7.92 21.69 -23.69
C PRO A 113 -9.25 21.57 -22.95
N GLY A 114 -9.17 21.65 -21.61
CA GLY A 114 -10.31 21.46 -20.71
C GLY A 114 -10.66 20.01 -20.40
N SER A 115 -9.90 19.04 -20.91
CA SER A 115 -9.99 17.64 -20.48
C SER A 115 -9.23 17.40 -19.18
N VAL A 116 -9.62 16.36 -18.44
CA VAL A 116 -9.01 15.94 -17.18
C VAL A 116 -8.83 14.42 -17.14
N LEU A 117 -7.73 13.97 -16.55
CA LEU A 117 -7.50 12.56 -16.27
C LEU A 117 -8.30 12.14 -15.04
N ARG A 118 -8.93 10.96 -15.10
CA ARG A 118 -9.68 10.36 -14.00
C ARG A 118 -9.46 8.87 -13.97
N ASP A 119 -9.05 8.32 -12.85
CA ASP A 119 -9.05 6.87 -12.66
C ASP A 119 -10.46 6.30 -12.83
N GLU A 120 -10.58 5.12 -13.43
CA GLU A 120 -11.85 4.39 -13.52
C GLU A 120 -12.36 4.00 -12.14
N VAL A 121 -11.47 3.42 -11.32
CA VAL A 121 -11.71 3.15 -9.91
C VAL A 121 -11.37 4.39 -9.10
N ARG A 122 -12.40 5.16 -8.73
CA ARG A 122 -12.29 6.44 -8.03
C ARG A 122 -12.28 6.24 -6.53
N LEU A 123 -11.08 6.26 -5.96
CA LEU A 123 -10.88 6.09 -4.53
C LEU A 123 -10.22 7.34 -3.91
N PRO A 124 -10.65 7.74 -2.70
CA PRO A 124 -9.91 8.74 -1.93
C PRO A 124 -8.55 8.17 -1.50
N THR A 125 -7.56 9.05 -1.30
CA THR A 125 -6.20 8.67 -0.86
C THR A 125 -6.21 7.71 0.34
N ARG A 126 -7.07 7.98 1.34
CA ARG A 126 -7.20 7.11 2.53
C ARG A 126 -7.50 5.65 2.18
N ALA A 127 -8.34 5.40 1.17
CA ALA A 127 -8.71 4.05 0.78
C ALA A 127 -7.58 3.35 0.03
N ILE A 128 -6.79 4.09 -0.75
CA ILE A 128 -5.61 3.54 -1.43
C ILE A 128 -4.56 3.11 -0.38
N VAL A 129 -4.36 3.93 0.66
CA VAL A 129 -3.45 3.61 1.77
C VAL A 129 -3.95 2.41 2.56
N GLU A 130 -5.25 2.35 2.86
CA GLU A 130 -5.85 1.21 3.56
C GLU A 130 -5.69 -0.10 2.75
N ILE A 131 -5.93 -0.06 1.43
CA ILE A 131 -5.68 -1.20 0.53
C ILE A 131 -4.20 -1.62 0.56
N LEU A 132 -3.28 -0.65 0.53
CA LEU A 132 -1.84 -0.93 0.64
C LEU A 132 -1.52 -1.66 1.94
N GLU A 133 -2.02 -1.17 3.07
CA GLU A 133 -1.77 -1.76 4.39
C GLU A 133 -2.31 -3.19 4.46
N THR A 134 -3.54 -3.42 3.97
CA THR A 134 -4.12 -4.77 3.87
C THR A 134 -3.29 -5.68 2.96
N THR A 135 -2.80 -5.17 1.83
CA THR A 135 -1.92 -5.92 0.93
C THR A 135 -0.62 -6.32 1.63
N VAL A 136 0.00 -5.40 2.38
CA VAL A 136 1.23 -5.68 3.14
C VAL A 136 0.96 -6.67 4.28
N GLU A 137 -0.21 -6.64 4.90
CA GLU A 137 -0.60 -7.61 5.92
C GLU A 137 -0.67 -9.04 5.35
N TRP A 138 -1.34 -9.20 4.20
CA TRP A 138 -1.50 -10.51 3.55
C TRP A 138 -0.17 -11.10 3.07
N TYR A 139 0.64 -10.33 2.34
CA TYR A 139 1.83 -10.87 1.68
C TYR A 139 3.14 -10.60 2.42
N GLY A 140 3.20 -9.59 3.29
CA GLY A 140 4.39 -9.21 4.06
C GLY A 140 4.51 -9.92 5.41
N GLY A 141 3.56 -10.78 5.78
CA GLY A 141 3.58 -11.53 7.04
C GLY A 141 3.50 -10.64 8.28
N GLY A 142 2.76 -9.53 8.19
CA GLY A 142 2.56 -8.56 9.29
C GLY A 142 3.78 -7.72 9.67
N ASN A 143 4.95 -7.97 9.06
CA ASN A 143 6.14 -7.14 9.21
C ASN A 143 6.39 -6.43 7.89
N ARG A 144 6.21 -5.11 7.86
CA ARG A 144 6.72 -4.27 6.77
C ARG A 144 8.19 -4.64 6.54
N PRO A 145 8.62 -5.08 5.33
CA PRO A 145 10.03 -5.26 5.03
C PRO A 145 10.74 -3.96 5.40
N THR A 146 11.69 -4.06 6.33
CA THR A 146 12.16 -2.99 7.21
C THR A 146 12.36 -1.65 6.51
N GLY A 147 11.35 -0.79 6.62
CA GLY A 147 11.40 0.64 6.37
C GLY A 147 10.67 1.31 7.52
N SER A 148 11.44 1.95 8.40
CA SER A 148 11.07 2.61 9.67
C SER A 148 10.58 1.70 10.81
N SER A 149 11.49 1.39 11.72
CA SER A 149 11.17 0.93 13.07
C SER A 149 10.61 2.10 13.90
N SER A 150 9.29 2.25 13.98
CA SER A 150 8.65 2.99 15.10
C SER A 150 7.90 2.05 16.06
N GLY A 151 7.79 0.76 15.72
CA GLY A 151 7.26 -0.30 16.59
C GLY A 151 8.25 -0.73 17.67
N SER A 152 8.66 0.19 18.55
CA SER A 152 9.23 -0.23 19.83
C SER A 152 8.11 -0.86 20.63
N ALA A 153 8.10 -2.20 20.72
CA ALA A 153 7.39 -2.86 21.80
C ALA A 153 7.79 -2.16 23.12
N PRO A 154 6.84 -1.74 23.98
CA PRO A 154 7.19 -1.12 25.24
C PRO A 154 8.11 -2.08 25.99
N ARG A 155 9.32 -1.58 26.31
CA ARG A 155 10.34 -2.30 27.07
C ARG A 155 9.65 -2.92 28.29
N SER A 156 9.68 -4.25 28.39
CA SER A 156 9.16 -4.99 29.53
C SER A 156 9.64 -4.32 30.81
N ARG A 157 8.71 -4.03 31.74
CA ARG A 157 9.02 -3.41 33.04
C ARG A 157 10.20 -4.15 33.69
N PRO A 158 11.22 -3.44 34.21
CA PRO A 158 12.29 -4.09 34.97
C PRO A 158 11.66 -4.92 36.10
N GLY A 159 11.98 -6.22 36.13
CA GLY A 159 11.60 -7.10 37.23
C GLY A 159 12.05 -6.49 38.56
N GLY A 160 11.14 -6.46 39.53
CA GLY A 160 11.36 -5.84 40.83
C GLY A 160 12.67 -6.27 41.49
N SER A 161 13.37 -5.30 42.08
CA SER A 161 14.49 -5.56 42.97
C SER A 161 14.02 -6.44 44.13
N ARG A 162 14.70 -7.57 44.33
CA ARG A 162 14.56 -8.36 45.55
C ARG A 162 14.97 -7.46 46.71
N GLY A 163 14.02 -7.15 47.59
CA GLY A 163 14.30 -6.49 48.86
C GLY A 163 15.25 -7.35 49.68
N THR A 164 16.42 -6.82 49.98
CA THR A 164 17.31 -7.33 51.03
C THR A 164 16.61 -7.10 52.37
N GLY A 165 15.93 -8.13 52.86
CA GLY A 165 15.38 -8.16 54.21
C GLY A 165 16.52 -8.06 55.23
N ILE A 166 16.49 -7.00 56.04
CA ILE A 166 17.40 -6.82 57.16
C ILE A 166 16.95 -7.79 58.26
N SER A 167 17.73 -8.85 58.47
CA SER A 167 17.56 -9.76 59.60
C SER A 167 17.88 -9.04 60.91
N ARG A 168 16.92 -8.98 61.84
CA ARG A 168 17.15 -8.57 63.24
C ARG A 168 17.39 -9.83 64.08
N SER A 169 18.66 -10.14 64.34
CA SER A 169 19.03 -11.12 65.37
C SER A 169 18.97 -10.47 66.75
N ARG A 170 18.10 -11.00 67.62
CA ARG A 170 18.25 -10.94 69.07
C ARG A 170 19.35 -11.93 69.47
N ALA A 171 20.39 -11.44 70.15
CA ALA A 171 21.14 -12.10 71.22
C ALA A 171 22.18 -11.09 71.73
#